data_AF-A0A963TQA6-F1
#
_entry.id   AF-A0A963TQA6-F1
#
_cell.length_a   1.000
_cell.length_b   1.000
_cell.length_c   1.000
_cell.angle_alpha   90.00
_cell.angle_beta   90.00
_cell.angle_gamma   90.00
#
_symmetry.space_group_name_H-M   'P 1'
#
loop_
_entity.id
_entity.type
_entity.pdbx_description
1 polymer ?
#
loop_
_entity_poly.entity_id
_entity_poly.type
_entity_poly.pdbx_seq_one_letter_code
_entity_poly.pdbx_strand_id
1 'polypeptide(L)' 'MSASSHAAHHDHSHDDHHPSGITRWLYSTNHKDIGTMYLTLAVISSLVGGAFSMIIRMELGEPGLQFVHDKQFYNVLV' A
#
# COMPACT_ATOMS: atom_id res chain seq x y z
N MET A 1 2.09 60.74 -34.38
CA MET A 1 1.25 59.54 -34.21
C MET A 1 2.17 58.34 -34.22
N SER A 2 2.54 57.81 -33.05
CA SER A 2 3.27 56.55 -32.92
C SER A 2 2.28 55.51 -32.45
N ALA A 3 2.12 54.44 -33.22
CA ALA A 3 1.11 53.42 -33.06
C ALA A 3 1.64 52.22 -32.27
N SER A 4 0.68 51.55 -31.64
CA SER A 4 0.67 50.14 -31.26
C SER A 4 1.23 49.77 -29.88
N SER A 5 0.29 49.74 -28.94
CA SER A 5 0.13 48.78 -27.86
C SER A 5 0.73 47.39 -28.13
N HIS A 6 1.57 46.91 -27.20
CA HIS A 6 1.56 45.52 -26.72
C HIS A 6 2.58 45.36 -25.58
N ALA A 7 2.09 45.42 -24.34
CA ALA A 7 2.74 44.78 -23.21
C ALA A 7 1.63 44.17 -22.34
N ALA A 8 0.79 43.35 -22.98
CA ALA A 8 -0.14 42.49 -22.27
C ALA A 8 0.65 41.31 -21.69
N HIS A 9 0.86 41.38 -20.38
CA HIS A 9 0.71 40.28 -19.43
C HIS A 9 0.65 38.87 -20.04
N HIS A 10 1.71 38.09 -19.85
CA HIS A 10 1.66 36.64 -20.04
C HIS A 10 2.43 35.97 -18.90
N ASP A 11 1.76 35.90 -17.75
CA ASP A 11 2.12 35.01 -16.65
C ASP A 11 1.60 33.62 -17.04
N HIS A 12 2.48 32.77 -17.56
CA HIS A 12 2.18 31.38 -17.86
C HIS A 12 2.36 30.57 -16.57
N SER A 13 1.35 30.61 -15.70
CA SER A 13 1.20 29.64 -14.62
C SER A 13 0.86 28.28 -15.22
N HIS A 14 1.89 27.49 -15.53
CA HIS A 14 1.74 26.07 -15.78
C HIS A 14 1.45 25.38 -14.46
N ASP A 15 0.17 25.34 -14.08
CA ASP A 15 -0.33 24.48 -13.03
C ASP A 15 -0.22 23.02 -13.50
N ASP A 16 0.98 22.46 -13.37
CA ASP A 16 1.26 21.05 -13.62
C ASP A 16 0.48 20.23 -12.60
N HIS A 17 -0.75 19.85 -12.97
CA HIS A 17 -1.61 18.92 -12.24
C HIS A 17 -1.01 17.50 -12.26
N HIS A 18 0.10 17.30 -11.57
CA HIS A 18 0.63 15.97 -11.30
C HIS A 18 -0.19 15.34 -10.17
N PRO A 19 -0.91 14.23 -10.42
CA PRO A 19 -1.65 13.55 -9.36
C PRO A 19 -0.66 13.08 -8.30
N SER A 20 -0.81 13.61 -7.08
CA SER A 20 0.03 13.26 -5.94
C SER A 20 -0.71 12.29 -5.01
N GLY A 21 0.06 11.45 -4.32
CA GLY A 21 -0.48 10.49 -3.35
C GLY A 21 -0.90 9.14 -3.93
N ILE A 22 -1.94 8.56 -3.34
CA ILE A 22 -2.40 7.17 -3.57
C ILE A 22 -2.94 7.00 -5.00
N THR A 23 -3.50 8.07 -5.58
CA THR A 23 -3.99 8.08 -6.98
C THR A 23 -2.87 7.87 -7.98
N ARG A 24 -1.65 8.36 -7.71
CA ARG A 24 -0.48 8.07 -8.54
C ARG A 24 -0.15 6.58 -8.50
N TRP A 25 -0.22 5.97 -7.33
CA TRP A 25 0.15 4.57 -7.12
C TRP A 25 -0.91 3.59 -7.64
N LEU A 26 -2.19 3.93 -7.51
CA LEU A 26 -3.31 3.11 -8.01
C LEU A 26 -3.44 3.11 -9.53
N TYR A 27 -3.08 4.21 -10.20
CA TYR A 27 -3.14 4.32 -11.66
C TYR A 27 -1.74 4.30 -12.33
N SER A 28 -0.69 3.90 -11.62
CA SER A 28 0.66 3.82 -12.20
C SER A 28 0.80 2.60 -13.11
N THR A 29 1.19 2.83 -14.37
CA THR A 29 1.62 1.77 -15.31
C THR A 29 3.13 1.50 -15.25
N ASN A 30 3.85 2.20 -14.37
CA ASN A 30 5.30 2.05 -14.22
C ASN A 30 5.63 0.81 -13.40
N HIS A 31 6.46 -0.09 -13.95
CA HIS A 31 6.86 -1.33 -13.27
C HIS A 31 7.63 -1.10 -11.96
N LYS A 32 8.26 0.07 -11.77
CA LYS A 32 8.96 0.41 -10.53
C LYS A 32 7.97 0.71 -9.40
N ASP A 33 6.95 1.50 -9.68
CA ASP A 33 5.90 1.84 -8.70
C ASP A 33 5.09 0.59 -8.36
N ILE A 34 4.69 -0.17 -9.38
CA ILE A 34 4.01 -1.46 -9.22
C ILE A 34 4.85 -2.39 -8.33
N GLY A 35 6.15 -2.53 -8.63
CA GLY A 35 7.06 -3.35 -7.83
C GLY A 35 7.13 -2.93 -6.35
N THR A 36 7.19 -1.63 -6.08
CA THR A 36 7.20 -1.12 -4.69
C THR A 36 5.90 -1.43 -3.95
N MET A 37 4.73 -1.36 -4.61
CA MET A 37 3.46 -1.73 -3.99
C MET A 37 3.44 -3.18 -3.53
N TYR A 38 3.85 -4.09 -4.42
CA TYR A 38 3.89 -5.52 -4.15
C TYR A 38 4.89 -5.85 -3.05
N LEU A 39 6.06 -5.21 -3.04
CA LEU A 39 7.06 -5.43 -1.99
C LEU A 39 6.53 -5.00 -0.62
N THR A 40 5.93 -3.81 -0.52
CA THR A 40 5.35 -3.34 0.74
C THR A 40 4.22 -4.26 1.22
N LEU A 41 3.33 -4.70 0.32
CA LEU A 41 2.28 -5.65 0.65
C LEU A 41 2.87 -6.99 1.11
N ALA A 42 3.89 -7.50 0.43
CA ALA A 42 4.55 -8.76 0.76
C ALA A 42 5.21 -8.72 2.14
N VAL A 43 5.83 -7.60 2.50
CA VAL A 43 6.40 -7.42 3.85
C VAL A 43 5.29 -7.48 4.90
N ILE A 44 4.19 -6.75 4.70
CA ILE A 44 3.06 -6.74 5.65
C ILE A 44 2.43 -8.14 5.76
N SER A 45 2.16 -8.80 4.63
CA SER A 45 1.55 -10.14 4.63
C SER A 45 2.48 -11.19 5.23
N SER A 46 3.81 -11.06 5.05
CA SER A 46 4.77 -11.98 5.66
C SER A 46 4.83 -11.84 7.19
N LEU A 47 4.70 -10.62 7.73
CA LEU A 47 4.63 -10.40 9.18
C LEU A 47 3.35 -11.00 9.76
N VAL A 48 2.22 -10.79 9.10
CA VAL A 48 0.92 -11.34 9.52
C VAL A 48 0.91 -12.88 9.43
N GLY A 49 1.35 -13.44 8.30
CA GLY A 49 1.44 -14.90 8.11
C GLY A 49 2.46 -15.55 9.05
N GLY A 50 3.58 -14.88 9.32
CA GLY A 50 4.56 -15.31 10.30
C GLY A 50 3.99 -15.34 11.72
N ALA A 51 3.22 -14.31 12.10
CA ALA A 51 2.53 -14.29 13.39
C ALA A 51 1.53 -15.45 13.53
N PHE A 52 0.72 -15.71 12.51
CA PHE A 52 -0.20 -16.87 12.51
C PHE A 52 0.55 -18.20 12.62
N SER A 53 1.67 -18.36 11.91
CA SER A 53 2.50 -19.57 12.03
C SER A 53 3.02 -19.77 13.46
N MET A 54 3.43 -18.69 14.14
CA MET A 54 3.88 -18.75 15.53
C MET A 54 2.74 -19.11 16.49
N ILE A 55 1.53 -18.61 16.27
CA ILE A 55 0.35 -18.94 17.09
C ILE A 55 0.04 -20.45 17.02
N ILE A 56 0.05 -21.04 15.82
CA ILE A 56 -0.15 -22.49 15.66
C ILE A 56 0.95 -23.26 16.40
N ARG A 57 2.21 -22.84 16.28
CA ARG A 57 3.34 -23.50 16.98
C ARG A 57 3.22 -23.42 18.50
N MET A 58 2.73 -22.30 19.04
CA MET A 58 2.52 -22.16 20.49
C MET A 58 1.40 -23.06 20.99
N GLU A 59 0.31 -23.22 20.21
CA GLU A 59 -0.80 -24.11 20.56
C GLU A 59 -0.41 -25.60 20.58
N LEU A 60 0.56 -26.02 19.75
CA LEU A 60 1.08 -27.39 19.73
C LEU A 60 2.17 -27.68 20.78
N GLY A 61 2.66 -26.66 21.49
CA GLY A 61 3.77 -26.77 22.44
C GLY A 61 3.40 -27.43 23.78
N GLU A 62 2.15 -27.31 24.20
CA GLU A 62 1.60 -28.00 25.37
C GLU A 62 0.24 -28.64 25.01
N PRO A 63 -0.05 -29.87 25.44
CA PRO A 63 -1.32 -30.52 25.13
C PRO A 63 -2.49 -29.86 25.88
N GLY A 64 -3.31 -29.10 25.15
CA GLY A 64 -4.54 -28.48 25.63
C GLY A 64 -4.92 -27.25 24.79
N LEU A 65 -6.22 -26.94 24.63
CA LEU A 65 -6.65 -25.71 23.94
C LEU A 65 -6.39 -24.51 24.86
N GLN A 66 -5.30 -23.76 24.64
CA GLN A 66 -4.87 -22.70 25.55
C GLN A 66 -5.16 -21.30 25.00
N PHE A 67 -4.86 -21.05 23.72
CA PHE A 67 -4.98 -19.70 23.14
C PHE A 67 -6.16 -19.57 22.18
N VAL A 68 -6.53 -20.65 21.48
CA VAL A 68 -7.67 -20.66 20.55
C VAL A 68 -8.72 -21.65 21.06
N HIS A 69 -9.67 -21.16 21.86
CA HIS A 69 -10.73 -22.00 22.43
C HIS A 69 -11.73 -22.54 21.38
N ASP A 70 -11.80 -21.91 20.21
CA ASP A 70 -12.71 -22.30 19.11
C ASP A 70 -11.99 -23.13 18.04
N LYS A 71 -12.37 -24.40 17.94
CA LYS A 71 -11.84 -25.35 16.95
C LYS A 71 -12.13 -24.94 15.51
N GLN A 72 -13.20 -24.18 15.25
CA GLN A 72 -13.50 -23.66 13.91
C GLN A 72 -12.50 -22.58 13.51
N PHE A 73 -12.15 -21.68 14.44
CA PHE A 73 -11.18 -20.62 14.18
C PHE A 73 -9.78 -21.18 13.96
N TYR A 74 -9.39 -22.21 14.72
CA TYR A 74 -8.14 -22.94 14.49
C TYR A 74 -8.06 -23.52 13.07
N ASN A 75 -9.15 -24.11 12.57
CA ASN A 75 -9.21 -24.65 11.20
C ASN A 75 -9.14 -23.59 10.10
N VAL A 76 -9.43 -22.32 10.40
CA VAL A 76 -9.30 -21.21 9.45
C VAL A 76 -7.90 -20.60 9.49
N LEU A 77 -7.20 -20.74 10.62
CA LEU A 77 -5.81 -20.31 10.77
C LEU A 77 -4.81 -21.27 10.12
N VAL A 78 -5.13 -22.57 10.08
CA VAL A 78 -4.33 -23.62 9.43
C VAL A 78 -4.55 -23.66 7.92
#